data_AF-F6DMH8-F1
#
_entry.id   AF-F6DMH8-F1
#
_cell.length_a   1.000
_cell.length_b   1.000
_cell.length_c   1.000
_cell.angle_alpha   90.00
_cell.angle_beta   90.00
_cell.angle_gamma   90.00
#
_symmetry.space_group_name_H-M   'P 1'
#
loop_
_entity.id
_entity.type
_entity.pdbx_description
1 polymer ?
#
loop_
_entity_poly.entity_id
_entity_poly.type
_entity_poly.pdbx_seq_one_letter_code
_entity_poly.pdbx_strand_id
1 'polypeptide(L)'
;MLFAAESGRTVIDENLANAAMMMQEFSHIYEGTVFGGKTGAGIAEFDCAGYDHAVRFKADTAAAIARVTFEIIRHGQGADLLVELRDGFNPDGSTAGSLLRFMVLPKEFIPTSKGYFSIPIDISDLVSGAYYWLIIKKAGDADNHFHLHGETIQDSLYPTYRRAGNSGAWTAENAIHFEVYNGETGNLLHGIYGYNAVTWLIWDGDLISKAYRYLPPASGFIGGVRQIKTYQWSGEILKRGVV
;
A
#
# COMPACT_ATOMS: atom_id res chain seq x y z
N MET A 1 -1.42 -4.10 -20.05
CA MET A 1 -1.50 -4.39 -18.59
C MET A 1 -1.03 -5.80 -18.37
N LEU A 2 -0.13 -6.01 -17.41
CA LEU A 2 0.37 -7.34 -17.04
C LEU A 2 -0.55 -7.95 -15.96
N PHE A 3 -0.92 -9.22 -16.10
CA PHE A 3 -1.72 -9.96 -15.13
C PHE A 3 -1.15 -11.36 -14.95
N ALA A 4 -1.38 -11.95 -13.78
CA ALA A 4 -1.08 -13.35 -13.53
C ALA A 4 -2.00 -14.25 -14.37
N ALA A 5 -1.47 -15.40 -14.81
CA ALA A 5 -2.28 -16.40 -15.49
C ALA A 5 -3.33 -16.99 -14.52
N GLU A 6 -4.57 -17.10 -14.99
CA GLU A 6 -5.73 -17.59 -14.22
C GLU A 6 -6.35 -18.79 -14.95
N SER A 7 -6.57 -19.87 -14.18
CA SER A 7 -7.15 -21.11 -14.71
C SER A 7 -8.50 -20.87 -15.36
N GLY A 8 -8.71 -21.44 -16.56
CA GLY A 8 -9.96 -21.34 -17.31
C GLY A 8 -10.25 -19.95 -17.90
N ARG A 9 -9.32 -19.00 -17.79
CA ARG A 9 -9.49 -17.63 -18.31
C ARG A 9 -8.34 -17.18 -19.18
N THR A 10 -7.11 -17.42 -18.75
CA THR A 10 -5.93 -17.01 -19.51
C THR A 10 -5.67 -18.04 -20.61
N VAL A 11 -6.03 -17.69 -21.85
CA VAL A 11 -5.58 -18.42 -23.04
C VAL A 11 -4.15 -17.96 -23.36
N ILE A 12 -3.17 -18.86 -23.28
CA ILE A 12 -1.80 -18.53 -23.70
C ILE A 12 -1.75 -18.67 -25.22
N ASP A 13 -1.85 -17.55 -25.91
CA ASP A 13 -1.60 -17.43 -27.35
C ASP A 13 -0.37 -16.54 -27.62
N GLU A 14 0.06 -16.48 -28.88
CA GLU A 14 1.23 -15.70 -29.29
C GLU A 14 1.10 -14.22 -28.91
N ASN A 15 -0.08 -13.63 -29.09
CA ASN A 15 -0.29 -12.21 -28.81
C ASN A 15 -0.16 -11.91 -27.31
N LEU A 16 -0.78 -12.75 -26.47
CA LEU A 16 -0.72 -12.60 -25.02
C LEU A 16 0.68 -12.89 -24.48
N ALA A 17 1.32 -13.93 -24.99
CA ALA A 17 2.68 -14.30 -24.60
C ALA A 17 3.68 -13.19 -24.99
N ASN A 18 3.64 -12.70 -26.23
CA ASN A 18 4.51 -11.63 -26.69
C ASN A 18 4.26 -10.33 -25.92
N ALA A 19 3.00 -9.97 -25.66
CA ALA A 19 2.67 -8.78 -24.89
C ALA A 19 3.25 -8.82 -23.46
N ALA A 20 3.30 -10.00 -22.83
CA ALA A 20 3.92 -10.18 -21.52
C ALA A 20 5.46 -10.14 -21.56
N MET A 21 6.08 -10.39 -22.71
CA MET A 21 7.53 -10.41 -22.92
C MET A 21 8.09 -9.10 -23.46
N MET A 22 7.25 -8.20 -23.98
CA MET A 22 7.66 -6.86 -24.40
C MET A 22 7.96 -5.97 -23.20
N MET A 23 8.95 -5.09 -23.34
CA MET A 23 9.27 -4.10 -22.32
C MET A 23 8.05 -3.23 -22.01
N GLN A 24 7.68 -3.18 -20.73
CA GLN A 24 6.65 -2.28 -20.23
C GLN A 24 7.29 -1.01 -19.69
N GLU A 25 6.51 0.07 -19.69
CA GLU A 25 6.80 1.23 -18.84
C GLU A 25 6.95 0.77 -17.39
N PHE A 26 7.76 1.48 -16.63
CA PHE A 26 7.96 1.17 -15.22
C PHE A 26 8.21 2.45 -14.43
N SER A 27 7.94 2.38 -13.13
CA SER A 27 8.33 3.39 -12.17
C SER A 27 9.17 2.78 -11.06
N HIS A 28 10.11 3.58 -10.57
CA HIS A 28 10.96 3.27 -9.45
C HIS A 28 10.67 4.27 -8.34
N ILE A 29 10.42 3.77 -7.14
CA ILE A 29 10.14 4.58 -5.97
C ILE A 29 11.22 4.33 -4.94
N TYR A 30 11.89 5.40 -4.54
CA TYR A 30 12.96 5.37 -3.56
C TYR A 30 12.44 5.70 -2.16
N GLU A 31 13.32 5.72 -1.17
CA GLU A 31 13.00 6.07 0.21
C GLU A 31 12.32 7.44 0.29
N GLY A 32 12.97 8.46 -0.23
CA GLY A 32 12.50 9.84 -0.19
C GLY A 32 12.36 10.42 1.23
N THR A 33 11.76 11.59 1.28
CA THR A 33 11.54 12.36 2.51
C THR A 33 10.06 12.40 2.86
N VAL A 34 9.73 12.30 4.14
CA VAL A 34 8.37 12.49 4.66
C VAL A 34 7.98 13.96 4.50
N PHE A 35 6.80 14.23 3.94
CA PHE A 35 6.23 15.58 3.90
C PHE A 35 4.89 15.71 4.65
N GLY A 36 4.30 14.60 5.07
CA GLY A 36 3.08 14.61 5.86
C GLY A 36 2.82 13.26 6.51
N GLY A 37 2.11 13.26 7.64
CA GLY A 37 1.80 12.04 8.35
C GLY A 37 1.71 12.24 9.86
N LYS A 38 1.31 11.18 10.54
CA LYS A 38 1.30 11.07 11.99
C LYS A 38 2.16 9.89 12.41
N THR A 39 3.06 10.12 13.36
CA THR A 39 3.80 9.08 14.07
C THR A 39 3.77 9.40 15.56
N GLY A 40 4.09 8.41 16.38
CA GLY A 40 4.19 8.58 17.82
C GLY A 40 4.35 7.27 18.58
N ALA A 41 4.15 7.36 19.89
CA ALA A 41 4.26 6.23 20.82
C ALA A 41 2.89 5.65 21.21
N GLY A 42 1.83 6.07 20.52
CA GLY A 42 0.48 5.57 20.70
C GLY A 42 0.38 4.05 20.60
N ILE A 43 -0.54 3.48 21.36
CA ILE A 43 -0.79 2.03 21.46
C ILE A 43 -2.20 1.65 21.01
N ALA A 44 -2.97 2.59 20.44
CA ALA A 44 -4.30 2.26 19.95
C ALA A 44 -4.19 1.29 18.78
N GLU A 45 -5.12 0.35 18.73
CA GLU A 45 -5.28 -0.60 17.63
C GLU A 45 -6.63 -0.35 16.96
N PHE A 46 -6.62 -0.35 15.63
CA PHE A 46 -7.79 -0.12 14.81
C PHE A 46 -8.06 -1.36 13.97
N ASP A 47 -9.16 -2.04 14.29
CA ASP A 47 -9.58 -3.26 13.62
C ASP A 47 -10.06 -2.98 12.19
N CYS A 48 -9.38 -3.60 11.22
CA CYS A 48 -9.76 -3.51 9.80
C CYS A 48 -10.61 -4.70 9.32
N ALA A 49 -11.12 -5.58 10.19
CA ALA A 49 -12.17 -6.53 9.82
C ALA A 49 -13.54 -5.82 9.72
N GLY A 50 -13.87 -5.00 10.72
CA GLY A 50 -15.17 -4.34 10.84
C GLY A 50 -15.30 -3.01 10.10
N TYR A 51 -14.20 -2.27 9.94
CA TYR A 51 -14.23 -0.85 9.60
C TYR A 51 -13.29 -0.47 8.46
N ASP A 52 -13.79 0.33 7.52
CA ASP A 52 -12.93 1.14 6.66
C ASP A 52 -12.35 2.28 7.52
N HIS A 53 -11.12 2.70 7.22
CA HIS A 53 -10.45 3.84 7.86
C HIS A 53 -10.06 4.88 6.83
N ALA A 54 -10.13 6.15 7.21
CA ALA A 54 -9.80 7.29 6.35
C ALA A 54 -8.84 8.21 7.09
N VAL A 55 -7.67 8.47 6.51
CA VAL A 55 -6.71 9.47 6.98
C VAL A 55 -6.50 10.55 5.93
N ARG A 56 -6.32 11.80 6.36
CA ARG A 56 -6.11 12.93 5.45
C ARG A 56 -4.66 13.40 5.47
N PHE A 57 -4.14 13.77 4.32
CA PHE A 57 -2.89 14.53 4.21
C PHE A 57 -3.06 15.73 3.27
N LYS A 58 -2.11 16.64 3.32
CA LYS A 58 -2.03 17.80 2.41
C LYS A 58 -0.91 17.55 1.42
N ALA A 59 -1.17 17.68 0.12
CA ALA A 59 -0.13 17.61 -0.89
C ALA A 59 0.89 18.74 -0.68
N ASP A 60 2.17 18.39 -0.81
CA ASP A 60 3.25 19.35 -0.71
C ASP A 60 3.39 20.18 -2.01
N THR A 61 4.48 20.94 -2.12
CA THR A 61 4.73 21.77 -3.29
C THR A 61 5.08 20.98 -4.54
N ALA A 62 5.61 19.76 -4.41
CA ALA A 62 5.90 18.88 -5.54
C ALA A 62 4.62 18.31 -6.15
N ALA A 63 3.52 18.33 -5.38
CA ALA A 63 2.21 17.85 -5.82
C ALA A 63 2.27 16.40 -6.32
N ALA A 64 3.06 15.59 -5.61
CA ALA A 64 3.32 14.20 -5.91
C ALA A 64 3.32 13.36 -4.62
N ILE A 65 3.06 12.07 -4.78
CA ILE A 65 3.11 11.06 -3.72
C ILE A 65 3.70 9.78 -4.32
N ALA A 66 4.84 9.35 -3.81
CA ALA A 66 5.47 8.13 -4.30
C ALA A 66 5.05 6.91 -3.50
N ARG A 67 5.02 7.02 -2.16
CA ARG A 67 4.65 5.93 -1.26
C ARG A 67 4.04 6.44 0.03
N VAL A 68 3.31 5.54 0.68
CA VAL A 68 2.83 5.71 2.05
C VAL A 68 3.41 4.63 2.94
N THR A 69 3.50 4.90 4.23
CA THR A 69 3.71 3.87 5.25
C THR A 69 2.54 3.89 6.22
N PHE A 70 2.21 2.72 6.76
CA PHE A 70 1.30 2.58 7.89
C PHE A 70 1.97 1.71 8.95
N GLU A 71 1.79 2.03 10.22
CA GLU A 71 2.11 1.08 11.29
C GLU A 71 1.01 0.01 11.34
N ILE A 72 1.38 -1.21 10.99
CA ILE A 72 0.44 -2.30 10.71
C ILE A 72 0.93 -3.61 11.34
N ILE A 73 -0.02 -4.47 11.69
CA ILE A 73 0.25 -5.85 12.10
C ILE A 73 -0.79 -6.80 11.50
N ARG A 74 -0.32 -7.98 11.08
CA ARG A 74 -1.19 -9.08 10.63
C ARG A 74 -1.80 -9.82 11.82
N HIS A 75 -3.11 -10.07 11.76
CA HIS A 75 -3.82 -10.93 12.71
C HIS A 75 -4.25 -12.24 12.03
N GLY A 76 -4.10 -13.38 12.71
CA GLY A 76 -4.38 -14.69 12.12
C GLY A 76 -3.63 -14.92 10.80
N GLN A 77 -4.35 -15.38 9.77
CA GLN A 77 -3.79 -15.52 8.41
C GLN A 77 -3.74 -14.21 7.62
N GLY A 78 -4.31 -13.13 8.15
CA GLY A 78 -4.42 -11.84 7.49
C GLY A 78 -5.46 -11.79 6.37
N ALA A 79 -5.66 -10.58 5.87
CA ALA A 79 -6.44 -10.26 4.68
C ALA A 79 -5.66 -9.26 3.80
N ASP A 80 -5.93 -9.26 2.50
CA ASP A 80 -5.27 -8.31 1.60
C ASP A 80 -5.72 -6.89 1.94
N LEU A 81 -4.76 -5.99 2.14
CA LEU A 81 -5.04 -4.59 2.39
C LEU A 81 -5.21 -3.87 1.06
N LEU A 82 -6.34 -3.18 0.91
CA LEU A 82 -6.61 -2.27 -0.20
C LEU A 82 -6.57 -0.84 0.33
N VAL A 83 -5.66 -0.03 -0.19
CA VAL A 83 -5.59 1.41 0.08
C VAL A 83 -5.99 2.19 -1.16
N GLU A 84 -6.86 3.16 -0.98
CA GLU A 84 -7.32 4.06 -2.03
C GLU A 84 -6.83 5.48 -1.73
N LEU A 85 -6.28 6.16 -2.74
CA LEU A 85 -6.09 7.59 -2.72
C LEU A 85 -7.30 8.27 -3.37
N ARG A 86 -7.92 9.19 -2.65
CA ARG A 86 -9.13 9.90 -3.11
C ARG A 86 -9.01 11.41 -2.99
N ASP A 87 -9.65 12.08 -3.94
CA ASP A 87 -9.89 13.53 -3.96
C ASP A 87 -11.36 13.84 -3.69
N GLY A 88 -11.63 14.92 -2.95
CA GLY A 88 -12.99 15.39 -2.68
C GLY A 88 -13.83 14.48 -1.78
N PHE A 89 -13.22 13.54 -1.04
CA PHE A 89 -13.92 12.75 -0.03
C PHE A 89 -14.40 13.63 1.13
N ASN A 90 -15.64 13.42 1.59
CA ASN A 90 -16.22 14.14 2.71
C ASN A 90 -16.68 13.17 3.82
N PRO A 91 -16.15 13.28 5.05
CA PRO A 91 -16.49 12.38 6.15
C PRO A 91 -17.96 12.47 6.61
N ASP A 92 -18.71 13.52 6.27
CA ASP A 92 -20.16 13.57 6.55
C ASP A 92 -20.98 12.55 5.75
N GLY A 93 -20.36 11.86 4.78
CA GLY A 93 -20.98 10.86 3.92
C GLY A 93 -21.70 11.41 2.69
N SER A 94 -21.64 12.73 2.44
CA SER A 94 -22.22 13.37 1.26
C SER A 94 -21.56 12.95 -0.05
N THR A 95 -20.26 12.61 -0.02
CA THR A 95 -19.52 12.13 -1.18
C THR A 95 -18.34 11.24 -0.75
N ALA A 96 -18.12 10.16 -1.51
CA ALA A 96 -16.93 9.32 -1.36
C ALA A 96 -15.70 9.90 -2.07
N GLY A 97 -15.85 10.99 -2.83
CA GLY A 97 -14.79 11.55 -3.66
C GLY A 97 -14.42 10.68 -4.87
N SER A 98 -13.56 11.22 -5.71
CA SER A 98 -12.99 10.55 -6.88
C SER A 98 -11.83 9.65 -6.47
N LEU A 99 -11.81 8.41 -6.95
CA LEU A 99 -10.66 7.51 -6.80
C LEU A 99 -9.56 7.94 -7.77
N LEU A 100 -8.40 8.32 -7.25
CA LEU A 100 -7.23 8.66 -8.06
C LEU A 100 -6.37 7.43 -8.35
N ARG A 101 -6.13 6.62 -7.31
CA ARG A 101 -5.43 5.33 -7.42
C ARG A 101 -5.81 4.41 -6.28
N PHE A 102 -5.66 3.12 -6.49
CA PHE A 102 -5.67 2.15 -5.41
C PHE A 102 -4.48 1.21 -5.52
N MET A 103 -4.09 0.64 -4.39
CA MET A 103 -2.97 -0.28 -4.30
C MET A 103 -3.32 -1.41 -3.34
N VAL A 104 -2.82 -2.61 -3.66
CA VAL A 104 -3.09 -3.81 -2.88
C VAL A 104 -1.79 -4.29 -2.27
N LEU A 105 -1.80 -4.50 -0.96
CA LEU A 105 -0.76 -5.18 -0.22
C LEU A 105 -1.25 -6.60 0.14
N PRO A 106 -0.69 -7.64 -0.48
CA PRO A 106 -1.02 -9.02 -0.15
C PRO A 106 -0.77 -9.33 1.33
N LYS A 107 -1.70 -10.09 1.94
CA LYS A 107 -1.65 -10.48 3.36
C LYS A 107 -0.36 -11.20 3.76
N GLU A 108 0.26 -11.92 2.83
CA GLU A 108 1.50 -12.65 3.06
C GLU A 108 2.67 -11.71 3.39
N PHE A 109 2.58 -10.45 2.96
CA PHE A 109 3.65 -9.44 3.08
C PHE A 109 3.47 -8.57 4.34
N ILE A 110 2.26 -8.54 4.90
CA ILE A 110 1.97 -7.81 6.14
C ILE A 110 2.76 -8.45 7.29
N PRO A 111 3.51 -7.66 8.09
CA PRO A 111 4.36 -8.20 9.14
C PRO A 111 3.53 -8.82 10.28
N THR A 112 4.07 -9.88 10.89
CA THR A 112 3.44 -10.56 12.04
C THR A 112 3.72 -9.87 13.37
N SER A 113 4.65 -8.92 13.38
CA SER A 113 4.91 -8.01 14.49
C SER A 113 4.59 -6.58 14.03
N LYS A 114 4.10 -5.76 14.96
CA LYS A 114 3.84 -4.34 14.71
C LYS A 114 5.06 -3.67 14.07
N GLY A 115 4.85 -3.00 12.95
CA GLY A 115 5.89 -2.25 12.25
C GLY A 115 5.35 -1.44 11.09
N TYR A 116 6.15 -0.48 10.63
CA TYR A 116 5.82 0.30 9.45
C TYR A 116 6.03 -0.53 8.18
N PHE A 117 5.01 -0.60 7.35
CA PHE A 117 5.11 -1.22 6.03
C PHE A 117 4.83 -0.19 4.93
N SER A 118 5.66 -0.19 3.88
CA SER A 118 5.53 0.78 2.80
C SER A 118 4.71 0.26 1.63
N ILE A 119 3.80 1.08 1.13
CA ILE A 119 2.92 0.79 0.00
C ILE A 119 3.19 1.85 -1.09
N PRO A 120 3.59 1.45 -2.31
CA PRO A 120 3.83 2.40 -3.40
C PRO A 120 2.49 2.95 -3.92
N ILE A 121 2.41 4.26 -4.20
CA ILE A 121 1.21 4.94 -4.77
C ILE A 121 1.54 5.63 -6.10
N ASP A 122 2.73 6.24 -6.24
CA ASP A 122 3.27 6.77 -7.50
C ASP A 122 2.39 7.74 -8.32
N ILE A 123 1.91 8.83 -7.72
CA ILE A 123 1.15 9.86 -8.44
C ILE A 123 1.95 11.17 -8.48
N SER A 124 1.96 11.86 -9.63
CA SER A 124 2.72 13.10 -9.85
C SER A 124 1.89 14.29 -10.33
N ASP A 125 0.56 14.17 -10.33
CA ASP A 125 -0.37 15.18 -10.85
C ASP A 125 -1.39 15.65 -9.81
N LEU A 126 -1.01 15.66 -8.53
CA LEU A 126 -1.83 16.27 -7.49
C LEU A 126 -1.84 17.80 -7.63
N VAL A 127 -2.69 18.44 -6.84
CA VAL A 127 -2.75 19.90 -6.70
C VAL A 127 -2.01 20.30 -5.43
N SER A 128 -0.96 21.10 -5.58
CA SER A 128 -0.16 21.62 -4.46
C SER A 128 -1.05 22.27 -3.40
N GLY A 129 -0.88 21.86 -2.14
CA GLY A 129 -1.63 22.36 -1.01
C GLY A 129 -3.08 21.89 -0.89
N ALA A 130 -3.59 21.07 -1.81
CA ALA A 130 -4.89 20.43 -1.67
C ALA A 130 -4.85 19.28 -0.65
N TYR A 131 -6.02 18.92 -0.12
CA TYR A 131 -6.16 17.80 0.80
C TYR A 131 -6.63 16.55 0.08
N TYR A 132 -5.99 15.43 0.38
CA TYR A 132 -6.33 14.12 -0.16
C TYR A 132 -6.55 13.12 0.99
N TRP A 133 -7.24 12.04 0.66
CA TRP A 133 -7.61 11.02 1.62
C TRP A 133 -7.06 9.66 1.23
N LEU A 134 -6.44 8.99 2.18
CA LEU A 134 -6.10 7.57 2.08
C LEU A 134 -7.21 6.80 2.78
N ILE A 135 -7.92 5.97 2.02
CA ILE A 135 -8.97 5.09 2.54
C ILE A 135 -8.42 3.67 2.59
N ILE A 136 -8.27 3.14 3.80
CA ILE A 136 -7.90 1.75 4.04
C ILE A 136 -9.21 0.97 4.14
N LYS A 137 -9.42 0.08 3.17
CA LYS A 137 -10.64 -0.71 3.08
C LYS A 137 -10.58 -1.85 4.08
N LYS A 138 -11.70 -2.10 4.75
CA LYS A 138 -11.85 -3.28 5.60
C LYS A 138 -11.72 -4.55 4.78
N ALA A 139 -11.13 -5.57 5.37
CA ALA A 139 -10.98 -6.87 4.73
C ALA A 139 -10.84 -7.98 5.78
N GLY A 140 -11.28 -9.18 5.40
CA GLY A 140 -11.17 -10.35 6.25
C GLY A 140 -12.41 -10.62 7.10
N ASP A 141 -12.19 -11.32 8.21
CA ASP A 141 -13.19 -11.69 9.20
C ASP A 141 -12.64 -11.46 10.62
N ALA A 142 -13.37 -11.89 11.64
CA ALA A 142 -12.98 -11.66 13.03
C ALA A 142 -11.67 -12.36 13.46
N ASP A 143 -11.23 -13.38 12.71
CA ASP A 143 -10.05 -14.18 13.02
C ASP A 143 -8.87 -13.84 12.09
N ASN A 144 -9.14 -13.43 10.85
CA ASN A 144 -8.16 -13.26 9.78
C ASN A 144 -8.26 -11.88 9.14
N HIS A 145 -7.47 -10.94 9.66
CA HIS A 145 -7.51 -9.53 9.29
C HIS A 145 -6.17 -8.85 9.62
N PHE A 146 -6.15 -7.52 9.64
CA PHE A 146 -5.00 -6.74 10.06
C PHE A 146 -5.46 -5.58 10.93
N HIS A 147 -4.56 -5.07 11.77
CA HIS A 147 -4.79 -3.86 12.56
C HIS A 147 -3.88 -2.76 12.07
N LEU A 148 -4.41 -1.54 12.02
CA LEU A 148 -3.61 -0.32 12.01
C LEU A 148 -3.32 0.12 13.45
N HIS A 149 -2.23 0.84 13.66
CA HIS A 149 -1.88 1.40 14.95
C HIS A 149 -1.92 2.92 14.95
N GLY A 150 -2.07 3.50 16.13
CA GLY A 150 -1.95 4.94 16.29
C GLY A 150 -2.13 5.45 17.70
N GLU A 151 -2.54 6.70 17.80
CA GLU A 151 -2.70 7.44 19.04
C GLU A 151 -3.98 7.08 19.78
N THR A 152 -4.00 7.37 21.09
CA THR A 152 -5.21 7.26 21.91
C THR A 152 -6.07 8.53 21.87
N ILE A 153 -5.69 9.52 21.06
CA ILE A 153 -6.38 10.80 20.89
C ILE A 153 -6.49 11.16 19.41
N GLN A 154 -7.45 12.03 19.09
CA GLN A 154 -7.61 12.61 17.76
C GLN A 154 -6.55 13.67 17.49
N ASP A 155 -6.20 13.86 16.22
CA ASP A 155 -5.30 14.91 15.77
C ASP A 155 -5.99 15.76 14.69
N SER A 156 -6.15 17.05 14.94
CA SER A 156 -6.82 17.96 14.00
C SER A 156 -6.00 18.24 12.73
N LEU A 157 -4.68 18.07 12.78
CA LEU A 157 -3.81 18.21 11.60
C LEU A 157 -4.00 17.01 10.67
N TYR A 158 -4.15 15.82 11.24
CA TYR A 158 -4.32 14.55 10.54
C TYR A 158 -5.60 13.84 10.98
N PRO A 159 -6.78 14.42 10.67
CA PRO A 159 -8.03 13.88 11.16
C PRO A 159 -8.28 12.50 10.55
N THR A 160 -8.74 11.59 11.40
CA THR A 160 -8.97 10.20 11.05
C THR A 160 -10.44 9.85 11.28
N TYR A 161 -11.00 9.00 10.44
CA TYR A 161 -12.38 8.57 10.53
C TYR A 161 -12.51 7.08 10.21
N ARG A 162 -13.57 6.45 10.71
CA ARG A 162 -13.93 5.08 10.41
C ARG A 162 -15.36 4.91 9.98
N ARG A 163 -15.65 3.84 9.24
CA ARG A 163 -17.03 3.47 8.86
C ARG A 163 -17.20 1.97 8.70
N ALA A 164 -18.25 1.42 9.33
CA ALA A 164 -18.57 0.00 9.20
C ALA A 164 -19.36 -0.33 7.92
N GLY A 165 -20.19 0.60 7.44
CA GLY A 165 -21.03 0.43 6.25
C GLY A 165 -20.38 0.95 4.96
N ASN A 166 -21.03 0.65 3.83
CA ASN A 166 -20.63 1.18 2.51
C ASN A 166 -21.20 2.57 2.23
N SER A 167 -22.10 3.07 3.07
CA SER A 167 -22.76 4.38 2.95
C SER A 167 -22.96 5.03 4.32
N GLY A 168 -23.33 6.30 4.32
CA GLY A 168 -23.55 7.10 5.53
C GLY A 168 -22.30 7.80 6.05
N ALA A 169 -22.52 8.58 7.10
CA ALA A 169 -21.49 9.39 7.74
C ALA A 169 -20.39 8.54 8.37
N TRP A 170 -19.17 9.05 8.30
CA TRP A 170 -18.02 8.47 8.98
C TRP A 170 -17.96 8.98 10.41
N THR A 171 -17.48 8.12 11.30
CA THR A 171 -17.28 8.47 12.71
C THR A 171 -15.84 8.88 12.91
N ALA A 172 -15.62 10.01 13.58
CA ALA A 172 -14.27 10.46 13.91
C ALA A 172 -13.56 9.42 14.79
N GLU A 173 -12.27 9.19 14.54
CA GLU A 173 -11.43 8.18 15.17
C GLU A 173 -10.13 8.83 15.65
N ASN A 174 -9.42 8.15 16.55
CA ASN A 174 -8.10 8.60 16.98
C ASN A 174 -7.10 8.57 15.80
N ALA A 175 -6.01 9.32 15.93
CA ALA A 175 -5.07 9.46 14.83
C ALA A 175 -4.34 8.15 14.52
N ILE A 176 -4.47 7.65 13.29
CA ILE A 176 -3.72 6.49 12.80
C ILE A 176 -2.29 6.91 12.45
N HIS A 177 -1.30 6.05 12.72
CA HIS A 177 0.08 6.26 12.30
C HIS A 177 0.26 5.98 10.81
N PHE A 178 0.71 6.99 10.09
CA PHE A 178 1.03 6.91 8.67
C PHE A 178 2.04 8.00 8.30
N GLU A 179 2.78 7.79 7.22
CA GLU A 179 3.62 8.82 6.63
C GLU A 179 3.52 8.79 5.11
N VAL A 180 3.71 9.96 4.49
CA VAL A 180 3.62 10.18 3.05
C VAL A 180 4.95 10.71 2.56
N TYR A 181 5.48 10.09 1.51
CA TYR A 181 6.83 10.32 1.01
C TYR A 181 6.83 10.73 -0.47
N ASN A 182 7.81 11.56 -0.84
CA ASN A 182 8.08 11.96 -2.23
C ASN A 182 8.88 10.91 -3.03
N GLY A 183 9.60 9.99 -2.38
CA GLY A 183 10.26 8.83 -2.98
C GLY A 183 11.36 9.10 -4.01
N GLU A 184 12.07 10.23 -3.92
CA GLU A 184 13.06 10.65 -4.93
C GLU A 184 14.54 10.39 -4.55
N THR A 185 14.81 10.00 -3.30
CA THR A 185 16.18 9.87 -2.76
C THR A 185 16.37 8.56 -2.01
N GLY A 186 17.63 8.16 -1.80
CA GLY A 186 17.97 6.98 -1.01
C GLY A 186 17.87 5.67 -1.78
N ASN A 187 17.63 4.56 -1.06
CA ASN A 187 17.54 3.24 -1.66
C ASN A 187 16.24 3.02 -2.43
N LEU A 188 16.30 2.20 -3.48
CA LEU A 188 15.10 1.78 -4.23
C LEU A 188 14.23 0.90 -3.33
N LEU A 189 13.01 1.31 -3.01
CA LEU A 189 12.09 0.53 -2.18
C LEU A 189 11.05 -0.22 -3.01
N HIS A 190 10.56 0.39 -4.10
CA HIS A 190 9.53 -0.22 -4.91
C HIS A 190 9.80 -0.09 -6.40
N GLY A 191 9.35 -1.08 -7.16
CA GLY A 191 9.25 -1.01 -8.61
C GLY A 191 7.84 -1.36 -9.05
N ILE A 192 7.24 -0.54 -9.90
CA ILE A 192 5.99 -0.87 -10.59
C ILE A 192 6.35 -1.14 -12.05
N TYR A 193 6.11 -2.36 -12.52
CA TYR A 193 6.35 -2.75 -13.90
C TYR A 193 5.02 -2.91 -14.64
N GLY A 194 4.89 -2.20 -15.76
CA GLY A 194 3.62 -1.91 -16.39
C GLY A 194 2.70 -1.17 -15.41
N TYR A 195 1.47 -1.67 -15.27
CA TYR A 195 0.46 -1.02 -14.43
C TYR A 195 0.27 -1.71 -13.06
N ASN A 196 0.58 -3.02 -12.98
CA ASN A 196 0.08 -3.89 -11.92
C ASN A 196 1.15 -4.72 -11.21
N ALA A 197 2.33 -4.92 -11.82
CA ALA A 197 3.35 -5.77 -11.23
C ALA A 197 4.16 -4.95 -10.24
N VAL A 198 4.04 -5.26 -8.96
CA VAL A 198 4.68 -4.47 -7.90
C VAL A 198 5.77 -5.30 -7.25
N THR A 199 6.94 -4.69 -7.09
CA THR A 199 8.06 -5.23 -6.32
C THR A 199 8.30 -4.34 -5.12
N TRP A 200 8.48 -4.94 -3.96
CA TRP A 200 9.00 -4.30 -2.75
C TRP A 200 10.39 -4.84 -2.46
N LEU A 201 11.31 -3.97 -2.08
CA LEU A 201 12.68 -4.32 -1.69
C LEU A 201 12.90 -3.93 -0.23
N ILE A 202 13.43 -4.87 0.54
CA ILE A 202 13.84 -4.65 1.93
C ILE A 202 15.36 -4.70 1.96
N TRP A 203 15.94 -3.68 2.58
CA TRP A 203 17.38 -3.50 2.69
C TRP A 203 17.85 -3.83 4.10
N ASP A 204 19.07 -4.35 4.20
CA ASP A 204 19.84 -4.51 5.42
C ASP A 204 21.20 -3.85 5.18
N GLY A 205 21.34 -2.61 5.67
CA GLY A 205 22.40 -1.71 5.21
C GLY A 205 22.29 -1.49 3.69
N ASP A 206 23.40 -1.72 2.99
CA ASP A 206 23.50 -1.53 1.53
C ASP A 206 23.12 -2.78 0.71
N LEU A 207 22.68 -3.86 1.38
CA LEU A 207 22.33 -5.12 0.71
C LEU A 207 20.83 -5.37 0.76
N ILE A 208 20.26 -5.77 -0.38
CA ILE A 208 18.86 -6.18 -0.43
C ILE A 208 18.74 -7.53 0.30
N SER A 209 18.02 -7.56 1.43
CA SER A 209 17.81 -8.78 2.21
C SER A 209 16.61 -9.58 1.72
N LYS A 210 15.58 -8.90 1.21
CA LYS A 210 14.32 -9.53 0.81
C LYS A 210 13.64 -8.74 -0.31
N ALA A 211 12.93 -9.44 -1.18
CA ALA A 211 12.01 -8.84 -2.14
C ALA A 211 10.63 -9.50 -2.06
N TYR A 212 9.59 -8.70 -2.13
CA TYR A 212 8.22 -9.17 -2.36
C TYR A 212 7.82 -8.84 -3.79
N ARG A 213 7.09 -9.74 -4.45
CA ARG A 213 6.52 -9.49 -5.78
C ARG A 213 5.06 -9.84 -5.81
N TYR A 214 4.26 -8.92 -6.32
CA TYR A 214 2.85 -9.10 -6.53
C TYR A 214 2.50 -8.84 -8.00
N LEU A 215 1.73 -9.75 -8.58
CA LEU A 215 1.07 -9.55 -9.86
C LEU A 215 -0.38 -10.02 -9.71
N PRO A 216 -1.37 -9.11 -9.73
CA PRO A 216 -2.77 -9.48 -9.60
C PRO A 216 -3.25 -10.32 -10.80
N PRO A 217 -4.27 -11.17 -10.61
CA PRO A 217 -5.00 -11.75 -11.73
C PRO A 217 -5.84 -10.67 -12.46
N ALA A 218 -6.30 -10.96 -13.67
CA ALA A 218 -7.14 -10.03 -14.43
C ALA A 218 -8.53 -9.81 -13.80
N SER A 219 -8.98 -10.76 -12.99
CA SER A 219 -10.31 -10.78 -12.40
C SER A 219 -10.47 -9.97 -11.10
N GLY A 220 -9.37 -9.44 -10.56
CA GLY A 220 -9.36 -8.71 -9.31
C GLY A 220 -7.99 -8.76 -8.66
N PHE A 221 -7.94 -8.63 -7.34
CA PHE A 221 -6.69 -8.59 -6.59
C PHE A 221 -6.45 -9.83 -5.69
N ILE A 222 -7.45 -10.68 -5.53
CA ILE A 222 -7.33 -11.90 -4.74
C ILE A 222 -6.56 -12.95 -5.54
N GLY A 223 -5.54 -13.57 -4.93
CA GLY A 223 -4.65 -14.52 -5.59
C GLY A 223 -3.61 -13.84 -6.48
N GLY A 224 -3.30 -14.46 -7.62
CA GLY A 224 -2.22 -14.03 -8.52
C GLY A 224 -0.83 -14.49 -8.08
N VAL A 225 0.22 -13.87 -8.62
CA VAL A 225 1.60 -14.15 -8.19
C VAL A 225 1.85 -13.38 -6.91
N ARG A 226 2.20 -14.09 -5.83
CA ARG A 226 2.55 -13.52 -4.53
C ARG A 226 3.82 -14.20 -4.04
N GLN A 227 4.95 -13.59 -4.31
CA GLN A 227 6.25 -14.20 -4.03
C GLN A 227 7.00 -13.42 -2.99
N ILE A 228 7.60 -14.16 -2.06
CA ILE A 228 8.58 -13.66 -1.10
C ILE A 228 9.89 -14.29 -1.50
N LYS A 229 10.94 -13.49 -1.67
CA LYS A 229 12.28 -13.98 -1.96
C LYS A 229 13.25 -13.38 -0.97
N THR A 230 14.01 -14.23 -0.29
CA THR A 230 15.13 -13.82 0.57
C THR A 230 16.43 -13.98 -0.20
N TYR A 231 17.42 -13.13 0.09
CA TYR A 231 18.68 -13.13 -0.64
C TYR A 231 19.84 -13.57 0.25
N GLN A 232 20.71 -14.40 -0.32
CA GLN A 232 21.92 -14.89 0.32
C GLN A 232 23.14 -14.21 -0.31
N TRP A 233 23.91 -13.53 0.53
CA TRP A 233 25.10 -12.77 0.16
C TRP A 233 26.37 -13.42 0.69
N SER A 234 27.49 -13.14 0.04
CA SER A 234 28.84 -13.48 0.50
C SER A 234 29.70 -12.23 0.36
N GLY A 235 29.88 -11.49 1.47
CA GLY A 235 30.28 -10.09 1.39
C GLY A 235 29.22 -9.30 0.61
N GLU A 236 29.67 -8.48 -0.34
CA GLU A 236 28.79 -7.66 -1.20
C GLU A 236 28.30 -8.40 -2.47
N ILE A 237 28.56 -9.72 -2.57
CA ILE A 237 28.20 -10.50 -3.76
C ILE A 237 26.91 -11.28 -3.52
N LEU A 238 25.86 -10.97 -4.29
CA LEU A 238 24.62 -11.74 -4.29
C LEU A 238 24.87 -13.13 -4.88
N LYS A 239 24.67 -14.18 -4.09
CA LYS A 239 24.90 -15.56 -4.54
C LYS A 239 23.62 -16.23 -5.00
N ARG A 240 22.54 -16.09 -4.23
CA ARG A 240 21.28 -16.83 -4.46
C ARG A 240 20.08 -16.05 -3.95
N GLY A 241 18.92 -16.29 -4.57
CA GLY A 241 17.61 -15.94 -4.03
C GLY A 241 16.86 -17.21 -3.65
N VAL A 242 16.33 -17.26 -2.44
CA VAL A 242 15.58 -18.39 -1.87
C VAL A 242 14.11 -17.96 -1.71
N VAL A 243 13.19 -18.80 -2.18
CA VAL A 243 11.73 -18.60 -2.03
C VAL A 243 11.28 -19.30 -0.76
#